data_AF-A0A2E7DJE7-F1
#
_entry.id   AF-A0A2E7DJE7-F1
#
_cell.length_a   1.000
_cell.length_b   1.000
_cell.length_c   1.000
_cell.angle_alpha   90.00
_cell.angle_beta   90.00
_cell.angle_gamma   90.00
#
_symmetry.space_group_name_H-M   'P 1'
#
loop_
_entity.id
_entity.type
_entity.pdbx_description
1 polymer ?
#
loop_
_entity_poly.entity_id
_entity_poly.type
_entity_poly.pdbx_seq_one_letter_code
_entity_poly.pdbx_strand_id
1 'polypeptide(L)'
;MNKLLLLIITISQLMTCSEETTLPELKPTFVQQISDVDSFRMGNEEIRQDIINALIADSIEHWENEDGSIGFYKKDTDRVDAIGFFAIGAYAARQ
;
A
#
# COMPACT_ATOMS: atom_id res chain seq x y z
N MET A 1 23.48 -22.34 -67.46
CA MET A 1 22.24 -22.96 -67.99
C MET A 1 21.33 -23.14 -66.78
N ASN A 2 20.15 -22.57 -66.57
CA ASN A 2 19.13 -21.82 -67.34
C ASN A 2 18.52 -20.79 -66.36
N LYS A 3 18.30 -19.52 -66.69
CA LYS A 3 17.09 -18.91 -67.30
C LYS A 3 15.74 -19.55 -66.91
N LEU A 4 14.96 -18.90 -66.04
CA LEU A 4 13.48 -18.70 -66.11
C LEU A 4 13.04 -17.93 -64.84
N LEU A 5 12.70 -16.64 -64.86
CA LEU A 5 11.46 -15.97 -65.31
C LEU A 5 10.21 -16.28 -64.45
N LEU A 6 9.58 -15.19 -63.97
CA LEU A 6 8.26 -15.02 -63.35
C LEU A 6 8.15 -15.40 -61.86
N LEU A 7 7.36 -14.71 -61.02
CA LEU A 7 6.10 -14.03 -61.29
C LEU A 7 5.84 -12.95 -60.23
N ILE A 8 5.41 -11.76 -60.65
CA ILE A 8 4.94 -10.66 -59.80
C ILE A 8 3.65 -11.10 -59.13
N ILE A 9 3.64 -11.21 -57.79
CA ILE A 9 2.41 -11.46 -57.02
C ILE A 9 1.97 -10.13 -56.43
N THR A 10 0.90 -9.62 -57.02
CA THR A 10 0.05 -8.52 -56.60
C THR A 10 -0.45 -8.71 -55.17
N ILE A 11 -0.07 -7.79 -54.27
CA ILE A 11 -0.65 -7.69 -52.92
C ILE A 11 -2.04 -7.07 -53.09
N SER A 12 -3.06 -7.93 -53.13
CA SER A 12 -4.45 -7.53 -52.99
C SER A 12 -4.94 -8.04 -51.64
N GLN A 13 -5.24 -7.13 -50.72
CA GLN A 13 -6.32 -7.22 -49.72
C GLN A 13 -6.21 -6.03 -48.75
N LEU A 14 -6.85 -4.92 -49.10
CA LEU A 14 -7.29 -3.94 -48.10
C LEU A 14 -8.44 -4.61 -47.35
N MET A 15 -8.11 -5.11 -46.16
CA MET A 15 -9.07 -5.64 -45.21
C MET A 15 -10.03 -4.55 -44.78
N THR A 16 -11.31 -4.83 -45.04
CA THR A 16 -12.49 -4.59 -44.21
C THR A 16 -12.53 -3.34 -43.34
N CYS A 17 -13.57 -2.54 -43.56
CA CYS A 17 -14.04 -1.48 -42.68
C CYS A 17 -14.27 -2.09 -41.28
N SER A 18 -13.39 -1.78 -40.33
CA SER A 18 -13.59 -2.14 -38.93
C SER A 18 -14.58 -1.14 -38.36
N GLU A 19 -15.77 -1.61 -38.01
CA GLU A 19 -16.68 -0.85 -37.18
C GLU A 19 -15.96 -0.49 -35.87
N GLU A 20 -15.82 0.81 -35.62
CA GLU A 20 -15.23 1.34 -34.40
C GLU A 20 -16.23 1.11 -33.26
N THR A 21 -16.16 -0.09 -32.68
CA THR A 21 -16.87 -0.40 -31.44
C THR A 21 -16.21 0.40 -30.35
N THR A 22 -16.85 1.52 -29.97
CA THR A 22 -16.44 2.34 -28.84
C THR A 22 -16.60 1.49 -27.57
N LEU A 23 -15.51 0.89 -27.12
CA LEU A 23 -15.42 0.25 -25.81
C LEU A 23 -15.75 1.31 -24.76
N PRO A 24 -16.65 1.04 -23.80
CA PRO A 24 -16.82 1.93 -22.67
C PRO A 24 -15.48 2.02 -21.94
N GLU A 25 -14.93 3.23 -21.88
CA GLU A 25 -13.75 3.56 -21.10
C GLU A 25 -14.02 3.15 -19.66
N LEU A 26 -13.42 2.04 -19.22
CA LEU A 26 -13.37 1.64 -17.83
C LEU A 26 -12.54 2.71 -17.10
N LYS A 27 -13.21 3.76 -16.61
CA LYS A 27 -12.62 4.67 -15.64
C LYS A 27 -12.15 3.80 -14.47
N PRO A 28 -10.85 3.77 -14.13
CA PRO A 28 -10.43 3.11 -12.92
C PRO A 28 -11.13 3.82 -11.77
N THR A 29 -12.11 3.14 -11.16
CA THR A 29 -12.68 3.59 -9.90
C THR A 29 -11.56 3.38 -8.88
N PHE A 30 -10.77 4.42 -8.65
CA PHE A 30 -9.86 4.47 -7.53
C PHE A 30 -10.73 4.49 -6.27
N VAL A 31 -11.04 3.30 -5.76
CA VAL A 31 -11.57 3.17 -4.41
C VAL A 31 -10.41 3.59 -3.52
N GLN A 32 -10.44 4.85 -3.08
CA GLN A 32 -9.58 5.33 -2.02
C GLN A 32 -9.95 4.48 -0.81
N GLN A 33 -9.20 3.39 -0.58
CA GLN A 33 -9.30 2.66 0.67
C GLN A 33 -8.89 3.66 1.74
N ILE A 34 -9.88 4.25 2.40
CA ILE A 34 -9.67 4.93 3.67
C ILE A 34 -9.11 3.82 4.56
N SER A 35 -7.79 3.79 4.72
CA SER A 35 -7.13 2.86 5.60
C SER A 35 -7.65 3.19 7.00
N ASP A 36 -8.38 2.25 7.60
CA ASP A 36 -8.90 2.48 8.94
C ASP A 36 -7.72 2.76 9.88
N VAL A 37 -7.80 3.87 10.59
CA VAL A 37 -6.80 4.30 11.56
C VAL A 37 -7.31 4.06 12.98
N ASP A 38 -6.38 3.89 13.91
CA ASP A 38 -6.63 3.85 15.35
C ASP A 38 -5.57 4.68 16.09
N SER A 39 -5.76 4.92 17.38
CA SER A 39 -4.83 5.71 18.19
C SER A 39 -4.94 5.43 19.67
N PHE A 40 -3.83 5.63 20.39
CA PHE A 40 -3.81 5.59 21.86
C PHE A 40 -2.98 6.73 22.44
N ARG A 41 -3.20 7.04 23.73
CA ARG A 41 -2.40 8.05 24.48
C ARG A 41 -1.57 7.35 25.55
N MET A 42 -0.31 7.77 25.68
CA MET A 42 0.59 7.36 26.75
C MET A 42 1.13 8.60 27.46
N GLY A 43 0.70 8.84 28.69
CA GLY A 43 1.07 10.04 29.45
C GLY A 43 2.45 9.98 30.11
N ASN A 44 3.02 8.78 30.25
CA ASN A 44 4.39 8.61 30.75
C ASN A 44 5.37 8.71 29.58
N GLU A 45 6.22 9.73 29.58
CA GLU A 45 7.13 10.02 28.45
C GLU A 45 8.16 8.91 28.20
N GLU A 46 8.65 8.25 29.25
CA GLU A 46 9.61 7.14 29.10
C GLU A 46 8.94 5.94 28.42
N ILE A 47 7.76 5.55 28.89
CA ILE A 47 6.99 4.46 28.26
C ILE A 47 6.61 4.84 26.82
N ARG A 48 6.22 6.10 26.59
CA ARG A 48 5.88 6.60 25.26
C ARG A 48 7.05 6.45 24.29
N GLN A 49 8.25 6.84 24.72
CA GLN A 49 9.45 6.70 23.89
C GLN A 49 9.84 5.24 23.64
N ASP A 50 9.69 4.38 24.65
CA ASP A 50 9.91 2.93 24.49
C ASP A 50 8.96 2.33 23.44
N ILE A 51 7.69 2.73 23.47
CA ILE A 51 6.69 2.31 22.46
C ILE A 51 7.09 2.81 21.06
N ILE A 52 7.43 4.09 20.90
CA ILE A 52 7.84 4.66 19.60
C ILE A 52 9.05 3.91 19.04
N ASN A 53 10.06 3.65 19.87
CA ASN A 53 11.26 2.91 19.45
C ASN A 53 10.91 1.50 18.98
N ALA A 54 10.00 0.82 19.67
CA ALA A 54 9.53 -0.50 19.27
C ALA A 54 8.72 -0.46 17.96
N LEU A 55 7.84 0.53 17.77
CA LEU A 55 7.11 0.71 16.50
C LEU A 55 8.07 0.90 15.32
N ILE A 56 9.13 1.69 15.52
CA ILE A 56 10.20 1.88 14.52
C ILE A 56 10.94 0.57 14.25
N ALA A 57 11.36 -0.14 15.30
CA ALA A 57 12.08 -1.42 15.17
C ALA A 57 11.27 -2.47 14.41
N ASP A 58 9.95 -2.48 14.61
CA ASP A 58 9.00 -3.39 13.97
C ASP A 58 8.50 -2.91 12.61
N SER A 59 8.99 -1.76 12.13
CA SER A 59 8.56 -1.12 10.87
C SER A 59 7.04 -0.91 10.81
N ILE A 60 6.42 -0.54 11.93
CA ILE A 60 5.01 -0.18 12.01
C ILE A 60 4.88 1.31 11.70
N GLU A 61 4.07 1.62 10.69
CA GLU A 61 3.76 3.00 10.33
C GLU A 61 2.92 3.65 11.44
N HIS A 62 3.42 4.78 11.93
CA HIS A 62 2.81 5.53 13.01
C HIS A 62 3.06 7.02 12.82
N TRP A 63 2.24 7.84 13.48
CA TRP A 63 2.37 9.29 13.49
C TRP A 63 1.89 9.85 14.83
N GLU A 64 2.26 11.10 15.12
CA GLU A 64 1.77 11.82 16.27
C GLU A 64 0.61 12.73 15.86
N ASN A 65 -0.52 12.61 16.56
CA ASN A 65 -1.69 13.46 16.35
C ASN A 65 -1.55 14.78 17.14
N GLU A 66 -2.33 15.80 16.78
CA GLU A 66 -2.33 17.11 17.45
C GLU A 66 -2.68 17.03 18.95
N ASP A 67 -3.41 16.00 19.37
CA ASP A 67 -3.75 15.75 20.77
C ASP A 67 -2.64 14.97 21.53
N GLY A 68 -1.51 14.69 20.89
CA GLY A 68 -0.40 13.92 21.47
C GLY A 68 -0.66 12.41 21.55
N SER A 69 -1.74 11.90 20.96
CA SER A 69 -1.91 10.46 20.75
C SER A 69 -1.00 9.95 19.64
N ILE A 70 -0.65 8.67 19.71
CA ILE A 70 0.08 7.97 18.66
C ILE A 70 -0.96 7.28 17.78
N GLY A 71 -1.02 7.69 16.51
CA GLY A 71 -1.88 7.09 15.49
C GLY A 71 -1.17 5.99 14.72
N PHE A 72 -1.92 4.99 14.27
CA PHE A 72 -1.45 3.86 13.48
C PHE A 72 -2.58 3.26 12.62
N TYR A 73 -2.27 2.39 11.67
CA TYR A 73 -3.31 1.69 10.89
C TYR A 73 -3.88 0.48 11.66
N LYS A 74 -5.20 0.30 11.62
CA LYS A 74 -5.88 -0.82 12.32
C LYS A 74 -5.36 -2.21 11.98
N LYS A 75 -4.78 -2.40 10.80
CA LYS A 75 -4.15 -3.67 10.40
C LYS A 75 -3.03 -4.11 11.36
N ASP A 76 -2.45 -3.18 12.12
CA ASP A 76 -1.33 -3.41 13.03
C ASP A 76 -1.76 -3.46 14.51
N THR A 77 -3.06 -3.41 14.84
CA THR A 77 -3.59 -3.33 16.22
C THR A 77 -2.98 -4.37 17.16
N ASP A 78 -3.02 -5.65 16.79
CA ASP A 78 -2.49 -6.73 17.65
C ASP A 78 -0.99 -6.56 17.95
N ARG A 79 -0.24 -6.01 17.01
CA ARG A 79 1.21 -5.76 17.16
C ARG A 79 1.45 -4.56 18.05
N VAL A 80 0.68 -3.48 17.87
CA VAL A 80 0.74 -2.27 18.68
C VAL A 80 0.37 -2.59 20.14
N ASP A 81 -0.66 -3.41 20.37
CA ASP A 81 -1.07 -3.84 21.71
C ASP A 81 0.03 -4.67 22.40
N ALA A 82 0.67 -5.59 21.68
CA ALA A 82 1.78 -6.37 22.22
C ALA A 82 2.99 -5.49 22.60
N ILE A 83 3.30 -4.49 21.76
CA ILE A 83 4.34 -3.48 22.05
C ILE A 83 3.99 -2.68 23.30
N GLY A 84 2.75 -2.19 23.40
CA GLY A 84 2.28 -1.42 24.56
C GLY A 84 2.37 -2.24 25.85
N PHE A 85 1.88 -3.49 25.81
CA PHE A 85 1.97 -4.42 26.95
C PHE A 85 3.42 -4.64 27.39
N PHE A 86 4.32 -4.91 26.44
CA PHE A 86 5.73 -5.14 26.75
C PHE A 86 6.41 -3.89 27.31
N ALA A 87 6.20 -2.72 26.71
CA ALA A 87 6.83 -1.47 27.15
C ALA A 87 6.40 -1.09 28.58
N ILE A 88 5.10 -1.20 28.90
CA ILE A 88 4.58 -0.95 30.25
C ILE A 88 5.18 -1.95 31.26
N GLY A 89 5.21 -3.24 30.91
CA GLY A 89 5.79 -4.28 31.76
C GLY A 89 7.28 -4.08 32.00
N ALA A 90 8.03 -3.74 30.95
CA ALA A 90 9.46 -3.47 31.03
C ALA A 90 9.75 -2.24 31.88
N TYR A 91 8.96 -1.18 31.76
CA TYR A 91 9.08 0.00 32.62
C TYR A 91 8.83 -0.36 34.09
N ALA A 92 7.74 -1.08 34.38
CA ALA A 92 7.40 -1.48 35.74
C ALA A 92 8.47 -2.36 36.38
N ALA A 93 9.16 -3.19 35.60
CA ALA A 93 10.25 -4.06 36.08
C ALA A 93 11.57 -3.31 36.37
N ARG A 94 11.73 -2.06 35.89
CA ARG A 94 12.92 -1.22 36.14
C ARG A 94 12.80 -0.33 37.38
N GLN A 95 11.59 -0.14 37.90
CA GLN A 95 11.32 0.65 39.11
C GLN A 95 11.57 -0.17 40.38
#